data_AF-X1UBL6-F1
#
_entry.id   AF-X1UBL6-F1
#
_cell.length_a   1.000
_cell.length_b   1.000
_cell.length_c   1.000
_cell.angle_alpha   90.00
_cell.angle_beta   90.00
_cell.angle_gamma   90.00
#
_symmetry.space_group_name_H-M   'P 1'
#
loop_
_entity.id
_entity.type
_entity.pdbx_description
1 polymer ?
#
loop_
_entity_poly.entity_id
_entity_poly.type
_entity_poly.pdbx_seq_one_letter_code
_entity_poly.pdbx_strand_id
1 'polypeptide(L)' 'EIVHKGVLIATSSVIVKMSFVHEFKGTSYDIYLPPKWLYFYPYKVYSVTGSVVPPDALQTTYIGLTFYN' A
#
# COMPACT_ATOMS: atom_id res chain seq x y z
N GLU A 1 -4.37 13.53 14.96
CA GLU A 1 -4.32 12.58 13.83
C GLU A 1 -3.14 12.93 12.95
N ILE A 2 -2.27 11.97 12.62
CA ILE A 2 -1.07 12.25 11.81
C ILE A 2 -1.44 12.02 10.35
N VAL A 3 -1.39 13.07 9.53
CA VAL A 3 -1.65 12.99 8.08
C VAL A 3 -0.31 12.82 7.37
N HIS A 4 -0.16 11.71 6.62
CA HIS A 4 1.06 11.44 5.86
C HIS A 4 0.91 11.99 4.43
N LYS A 5 1.92 12.71 3.92
CA LYS A 5 1.95 13.32 2.58
C LYS A 5 2.29 12.38 1.44
N GLY A 6 2.75 11.18 1.74
CA GLY A 6 3.03 10.14 0.74
C GLY A 6 3.53 8.87 1.39
N VAL A 7 3.50 7.78 0.62
CA VAL A 7 3.89 6.44 1.10
C VAL A 7 4.77 5.76 0.07
N LEU A 8 5.96 5.34 0.48
CA LEU A 8 6.80 4.44 -0.29
C LEU A 8 6.50 3.00 0.12
N ILE A 9 6.26 2.15 -0.88
CA ILE A 9 5.78 0.78 -0.71
C ILE A 9 6.76 -0.17 -1.38
N ALA A 10 7.27 -1.14 -0.64
CA ALA A 10 8.13 -2.19 -1.15
C ALA A 10 7.42 -3.55 -1.02
N THR A 11 7.39 -4.33 -2.10
CA THR A 11 6.78 -5.68 -2.14
C THR A 11 7.84 -6.76 -2.32
N SER A 12 7.61 -7.95 -1.75
CA SER A 12 8.57 -9.05 -1.84
C SER A 12 8.19 -10.09 -2.91
N SER A 13 7.23 -10.98 -2.64
CA SER A 13 7.20 -12.31 -3.26
C SER A 13 5.98 -12.54 -4.12
N VAL A 14 4.84 -11.93 -3.78
CA VAL A 14 3.58 -12.05 -4.51
C VAL A 14 3.00 -10.69 -4.83
N ILE A 15 1.93 -10.68 -5.64
CA ILE A 15 1.14 -9.47 -5.89
C ILE A 15 0.49 -9.04 -4.59
N VAL A 16 0.49 -7.73 -4.34
CA VAL A 16 -0.10 -7.12 -3.16
C VAL A 16 -1.15 -6.11 -3.61
N LYS A 17 -2.33 -6.18 -3.04
CA LYS A 17 -3.33 -5.13 -3.13
C LYS A 17 -3.09 -4.13 -2.00
N MET A 18 -2.91 -2.87 -2.34
CA MET A 18 -2.82 -1.77 -1.39
C MET A 18 -4.09 -0.92 -1.48
N SER A 19 -4.77 -0.71 -0.36
CA SER A 19 -5.94 0.14 -0.21
C SER A 19 -5.57 1.39 0.58
N PHE A 20 -5.82 2.57 0.01
CA PHE A 20 -5.54 3.86 0.62
C PHE A 20 -6.85 4.60 0.92
N VAL A 21 -6.98 5.12 2.13
CA VAL A 21 -8.04 6.08 2.46
C VAL A 21 -7.47 7.48 2.32
N HIS A 22 -7.93 8.22 1.33
CA HIS A 22 -7.51 9.60 1.09
C HIS A 22 -8.08 10.55 2.15
N GLU A 23 -7.31 11.58 2.49
CA GLU A 23 -7.78 12.70 3.32
C GLU A 23 -8.95 13.45 2.63
N PHE A 24 -8.88 13.60 1.30
CA PHE A 24 -9.93 14.30 0.56
C PHE A 24 -11.12 13.36 0.31
N LYS A 25 -12.21 13.62 1.04
CA LYS A 25 -13.53 12.97 0.93
C LYS A 25 -13.61 11.49 1.38
N GLY A 26 -12.59 10.96 2.06
CA GLY A 26 -12.62 9.57 2.57
C GLY A 26 -12.75 8.51 1.48
N THR A 27 -12.39 8.85 0.24
CA THR A 27 -12.45 7.91 -0.88
C THR A 27 -11.36 6.86 -0.71
N SER A 28 -11.73 5.59 -0.87
CA SER A 28 -10.77 4.49 -0.89
C SER A 28 -10.27 4.27 -2.31
N TYR A 29 -8.96 4.11 -2.48
CA TYR A 29 -8.33 3.78 -3.74
C TYR A 29 -7.51 2.50 -3.61
N ASP A 30 -7.68 1.59 -4.56
CA ASP A 30 -7.00 0.30 -4.58
C ASP A 30 -6.00 0.25 -5.73
N ILE A 31 -4.77 -0.20 -5.45
CA ILE A 31 -3.79 -0.56 -6.48
C ILE A 31 -3.29 -1.97 -6.26
N TYR A 32 -2.90 -2.62 -7.36
CA TYR A 32 -2.23 -3.92 -7.34
C TYR A 32 -0.78 -3.71 -7.69
N LEU A 33 0.11 -4.04 -6.76
CA LEU A 33 1.55 -3.96 -6.93
C LEU A 33 2.09 -5.36 -7.22
N PRO A 34 2.85 -5.56 -8.32
CA PRO A 34 3.58 -6.79 -8.57
C PRO A 34 4.61 -7.09 -7.47
N PRO A 35 5.14 -8.32 -7.41
CA PRO A 35 6.23 -8.68 -6.52
C PRO A 35 7.53 -7.95 -6.86
N LYS A 36 8.42 -7.82 -5.87
CA LYS A 36 9.75 -7.20 -6.00
C LYS A 36 9.71 -5.78 -6.58
N TRP A 37 8.72 -4.99 -6.17
CA TRP A 37 8.52 -3.64 -6.66
C TRP A 37 8.66 -2.61 -5.58
N LEU A 38 9.06 -1.42 -6.01
CA LEU A 38 9.13 -0.23 -5.18
C LEU A 38 8.24 0.83 -5.83
N TYR A 39 7.19 1.23 -5.13
CA TYR A 39 6.18 2.15 -5.65
C TYR A 39 5.99 3.31 -4.68
N PHE A 40 6.04 4.54 -5.20
CA PHE A 40 5.78 5.74 -4.43
C PHE A 40 4.38 6.27 -4.72
N TYR A 41 3.57 6.35 -3.68
CA TYR A 41 2.24 6.93 -3.71
C TYR A 41 2.27 8.38 -3.20
N PRO A 42 2.12 9.39 -4.08
CA PRO A 42 2.46 10.79 -3.77
C PRO A 42 1.30 11.60 -3.14
N TYR A 43 0.24 10.94 -2.68
CA TYR A 43 -0.94 11.63 -2.15
C TYR A 43 -1.04 11.51 -0.63
N LYS A 44 -1.73 12.48 -0.02
CA LYS A 44 -2.03 12.47 1.40
C LYS A 44 -2.99 11.33 1.75
N VAL A 45 -2.59 10.51 2.72
CA VAL A 45 -3.36 9.36 3.17
C VAL A 45 -3.60 9.41 4.67
N TYR A 46 -4.79 8.94 5.04
CA TYR A 46 -5.22 8.75 6.42
C TYR A 46 -4.92 7.33 6.90
N SER A 47 -5.17 6.34 6.04
CA SER A 47 -4.96 4.92 6.34
C SER A 47 -4.49 4.17 5.11
N VAL A 48 -3.70 3.12 5.35
CA VAL A 48 -3.16 2.21 4.33
C VAL A 48 -3.31 0.79 4.83
N THR A 49 -3.91 -0.07 4.00
CA THR A 49 -4.04 -1.50 4.26
C THR A 49 -3.44 -2.29 3.10
N GLY A 50 -2.64 -3.31 3.40
CA GLY A 50 -2.08 -4.21 2.40
C GLY A 50 -2.64 -5.62 2.55
N SER A 51 -2.95 -6.29 1.44
CA SER A 51 -3.32 -7.71 1.40
C SER A 51 -2.65 -8.42 0.22
N VAL A 52 -2.43 -9.72 0.37
CA VAL A 52 -1.85 -10.55 -0.70
C VAL A 52 -2.90 -10.96 -1.73
N VAL A 53 -2.47 -11.09 -3.00
CA VAL A 53 -3.32 -11.53 -4.11
C VAL A 53 -2.61 -12.64 -4.89
N PRO A 54 -3.21 -13.84 -5.03
CA PRO A 54 -4.48 -14.25 -4.43
C PRO A 54 -4.37 -14.46 -2.90
N PRO A 55 -5.48 -14.39 -2.14
CA PRO A 55 -5.45 -14.43 -0.65
C PRO A 55 -4.97 -15.77 -0.08
N ASP A 56 -5.02 -16.83 -0.87
CA ASP A 56 -4.56 -18.19 -0.59
C ASP A 56 -3.14 -18.45 -1.11
N ALA A 57 -2.37 -17.41 -1.44
CA ALA A 57 -0.98 -17.55 -1.84
C ALA A 57 -0.18 -18.32 -0.77
N LEU A 58 0.36 -19.49 -1.16
CA LEU A 58 1.17 -20.35 -0.30
C LEU A 58 2.54 -19.72 0.07
N GLN A 59 2.89 -18.60 -0.56
CA GLN A 59 4.16 -17.94 -0.39
C GLN A 59 4.03 -16.75 0.57
N THR A 60 4.84 -16.75 1.62
CA THR A 60 4.96 -15.60 2.52
C THR A 60 5.44 -14.36 1.75
N THR A 61 4.74 -13.26 1.96
CA THR A 61 5.10 -11.94 1.41
C THR A 61 5.26 -10.93 2.52
N TYR A 62 6.24 -10.05 2.33
CA TYR A 62 6.50 -8.92 3.19
C TYR A 62 6.17 -7.63 2.43
N ILE A 63 5.60 -6.67 3.15
CA ILE A 63 5.27 -5.35 2.64
C ILE A 63 6.00 -4.34 3.51
N GLY A 64 6.91 -3.57 2.91
CA GLY A 64 7.57 -2.45 3.57
C GLY A 64 6.80 -1.17 3.29
N LEU A 65 6.46 -0.41 4.33
CA LEU A 65 5.80 0.90 4.22
C LEU A 65 6.67 1.97 4.87
N THR A 66 6.98 3.03 4.14
CA THR A 66 7.62 4.24 4.69
C THR A 66 6.73 5.43 4.43
N PHE A 67 6.33 6.11 5.52
CA PHE A 67 5.43 7.26 5.48
C PHE A 67 6.23 8.57 5.53
N TYR A 68 5.86 9.51 4.67
CA TYR A 68 6.45 10.85 4.61
C TYR A 68 5.46 11.87 5.17
N ASN A 69 5.96 12.88 5.90
CA ASN A 69 5.15 13.89 6.59
C ASN A 69 5.09 15.25 5.89
#